data_AF-A0A7W1D8S8-F1
#
_entry.id   AF-A0A7W1D8S8-F1
#
_cell.length_a   1.000
_cell.length_b   1.000
_cell.length_c   1.000
_cell.angle_alpha   90.00
_cell.angle_beta   90.00
_cell.angle_gamma   90.00
#
_symmetry.space_group_name_H-M   'P 1'
#
loop_
_entity.id
_entity.type
_entity.pdbx_description
1 polymer ?
#
loop_
_entity_poly.entity_id
_entity_poly.type
_entity_poly.pdbx_seq_one_letter_code
_entity_poly.pdbx_strand_id
1 'polypeptide(L)'
;PLDSHWLWTLYATAKENQTLADQVYLEALNAYANETPRRLLFLSAYPFGSERTFGADKYQFGVKVPAGFVPNPKLQVQFINTFFSRIDRFLNNPEDLNKPADQYRLPEITYIVSALQDIEPIVLQKFPNLFERYSSVRAKATAQMSAEARKKLEDTQKMYEKYGLNFEERLKRLEEADSEGKLTDDMIVILVSNLETEEAFAKTETWLDKIKDESVRESTIDYFYFKRSQLAATEKRFDEAKKYANKVDEIKHKAILYFGIAEAQLKNASQQSEANDILLEVAKLAHKADDSVEKAQVLLGLAFIYEKFNHYNALNELGEAIRTINKLENPDIFTTAVYSQIKGKDFAHYAVFNTPGFNLETAFEEISKKDFELSLSNAQNLQDKYFRTLAVLAIAKNCVENQPKNKIENKKSTNKPKQ
;
A
#
# COMPACT_ATOMS: atom_id res chain seq x y z
N PRO A 1 4.01 20.12 0.24
CA PRO A 1 4.14 19.97 -1.24
C PRO A 1 2.74 19.84 -1.84
N LEU A 2 2.51 20.35 -3.07
CA LEU A 2 1.22 20.22 -3.77
C LEU A 2 1.26 18.99 -4.71
N ASP A 3 1.10 17.81 -4.14
CA ASP A 3 1.17 16.53 -4.82
C ASP A 3 -0.04 15.61 -4.48
N SER A 4 0.02 14.32 -4.84
CA SER A 4 -1.07 13.38 -4.61
C SER A 4 -1.28 13.04 -3.13
N HIS A 5 -0.35 13.37 -2.21
CA HIS A 5 -0.45 12.98 -0.80
C HIS A 5 -1.71 13.52 -0.11
N TRP A 6 -2.18 14.68 -0.56
CA TRP A 6 -3.39 15.32 -0.04
C TRP A 6 -4.64 14.45 -0.18
N LEU A 7 -4.72 13.56 -1.17
CA LEU A 7 -5.81 12.59 -1.28
C LEU A 7 -5.92 11.75 0.01
N TRP A 8 -4.83 11.13 0.44
CA TRP A 8 -4.82 10.29 1.64
C TRP A 8 -4.88 11.11 2.91
N THR A 9 -4.19 12.27 2.96
CA THR A 9 -4.22 13.16 4.13
C THR A 9 -5.64 13.59 4.47
N LEU A 10 -6.43 14.04 3.48
CA LEU A 10 -7.79 14.52 3.70
C LEU A 10 -8.69 13.43 4.27
N TYR A 11 -8.65 12.21 3.72
CA TYR A 11 -9.45 11.09 4.25
C TYR A 11 -8.94 10.57 5.60
N ALA A 12 -7.63 10.56 5.82
CA ALA A 12 -7.05 10.21 7.12
C ALA A 12 -7.48 11.23 8.20
N THR A 13 -7.49 12.53 7.89
CA THR A 13 -8.01 13.56 8.78
C THR A 13 -9.52 13.42 8.98
N ALA A 14 -10.28 13.15 7.93
CA ALA A 14 -11.74 13.03 8.03
C ALA A 14 -12.21 11.84 8.86
N LYS A 15 -11.40 10.76 8.92
CA LYS A 15 -11.65 9.62 9.81
C LYS A 15 -11.74 10.04 11.29
N GLU A 16 -10.94 11.01 11.70
CA GLU A 16 -10.89 11.51 13.09
C GLU A 16 -11.77 12.76 13.26
N ASN A 17 -11.77 13.67 12.28
CA ASN A 17 -12.50 14.93 12.31
C ASN A 17 -12.79 15.45 10.89
N GLN A 18 -13.99 15.15 10.37
CA GLN A 18 -14.39 15.59 9.03
C GLN A 18 -14.49 17.13 8.92
N THR A 19 -14.91 17.84 9.96
CA THR A 19 -15.00 19.31 9.92
C THR A 19 -13.64 19.96 9.72
N LEU A 20 -12.60 19.43 10.37
CA LEU A 20 -11.22 19.87 10.15
C LEU A 20 -10.75 19.55 8.73
N ALA A 21 -11.03 18.33 8.25
CA ALA A 21 -10.66 17.94 6.89
C ALA A 21 -11.34 18.82 5.83
N ASP A 22 -12.59 19.22 6.02
CA ASP A 22 -13.30 20.16 5.16
C ASP A 22 -12.64 21.55 5.13
N GLN A 23 -12.10 22.04 6.26
CA GLN A 23 -11.35 23.30 6.31
C GLN A 23 -10.01 23.20 5.58
N VAL A 24 -9.25 22.12 5.85
CA VAL A 24 -7.98 21.84 5.19
C VAL A 24 -8.17 21.69 3.68
N TYR A 25 -9.27 21.04 3.26
CA TYR A 25 -9.64 20.92 1.86
C TYR A 25 -9.80 22.27 1.17
N LEU A 26 -10.43 23.25 1.82
CA LEU A 26 -10.61 24.60 1.25
C LEU A 26 -9.28 25.31 1.05
N GLU A 27 -8.37 25.21 2.02
CA GLU A 27 -7.02 25.77 1.91
C GLU A 27 -6.24 25.11 0.79
N ALA A 28 -6.30 23.77 0.70
CA ALA A 28 -5.71 23.02 -0.40
C ALA A 28 -6.32 23.44 -1.74
N LEU A 29 -7.64 23.54 -1.86
CA LEU A 29 -8.31 23.93 -3.10
C LEU A 29 -7.84 25.31 -3.59
N ASN A 30 -7.66 26.27 -2.68
CA ASN A 30 -7.13 27.59 -3.01
C ASN A 30 -5.66 27.51 -3.47
N ALA A 31 -4.83 26.71 -2.83
CA ALA A 31 -3.43 26.52 -3.22
C ALA A 31 -3.31 25.84 -4.60
N TYR A 32 -4.13 24.82 -4.87
CA TYR A 32 -4.16 24.10 -6.14
C TYR A 32 -4.88 24.85 -7.26
N ALA A 33 -5.64 25.90 -6.96
CA ALA A 33 -6.38 26.64 -7.97
C ALA A 33 -5.50 27.17 -9.10
N ASN A 34 -4.21 27.42 -8.84
CA ASN A 34 -3.24 27.92 -9.83
C ASN A 34 -2.29 26.85 -10.38
N GLU A 35 -2.37 25.62 -9.89
CA GLU A 35 -1.55 24.49 -10.35
C GLU A 35 -2.01 23.94 -11.70
N THR A 36 -1.27 23.02 -12.31
CA THR A 36 -1.71 22.32 -13.54
C THR A 36 -3.09 21.66 -13.35
N PRO A 37 -3.94 21.59 -14.40
CA PRO A 37 -5.22 20.88 -14.35
C PRO A 37 -5.14 19.49 -13.72
N ARG A 38 -4.13 18.68 -14.10
CA ARG A 38 -3.87 17.35 -13.52
C ARG A 38 -3.69 17.40 -12.00
N ARG A 39 -2.84 18.29 -11.49
CA ARG A 39 -2.58 18.38 -10.03
C ARG A 39 -3.83 18.73 -9.24
N LEU A 40 -4.68 19.61 -9.76
CA LEU A 40 -5.95 19.97 -9.11
C LEU A 40 -6.88 18.75 -8.96
N LEU A 41 -6.80 17.76 -9.86
CA LEU A 41 -7.60 16.54 -9.78
C LEU A 41 -7.26 15.64 -8.59
N PHE A 42 -6.11 15.80 -7.92
CA PHE A 42 -5.83 15.06 -6.68
C PHE A 42 -6.81 15.38 -5.55
N LEU A 43 -7.45 16.56 -5.59
CA LEU A 43 -8.48 16.96 -4.65
C LEU A 43 -9.88 16.48 -5.04
N SER A 44 -10.05 15.89 -6.23
CA SER A 44 -11.39 15.63 -6.77
C SER A 44 -12.13 14.50 -6.08
N ALA A 45 -11.47 13.61 -5.34
CA ALA A 45 -12.12 12.45 -4.73
C ALA A 45 -12.90 12.85 -3.46
N TYR A 46 -12.22 13.64 -2.61
CA TYR A 46 -12.66 14.01 -1.26
C TYR A 46 -14.09 14.59 -1.19
N PRO A 47 -14.43 15.68 -1.91
CA PRO A 47 -15.73 16.32 -1.74
C PRO A 47 -16.91 15.44 -2.19
N PHE A 48 -16.66 14.44 -3.05
CA PHE A 48 -17.67 13.53 -3.55
C PHE A 48 -17.75 12.22 -2.75
N GLY A 49 -16.86 11.99 -1.78
CA GLY A 49 -16.78 10.69 -1.09
C GLY A 49 -16.40 9.56 -2.04
N SER A 50 -15.56 9.85 -3.04
CA SER A 50 -15.11 8.84 -3.99
C SER A 50 -13.81 8.17 -3.51
N GLU A 51 -13.69 6.88 -3.76
CA GLU A 51 -12.44 6.15 -3.51
C GLU A 51 -11.32 6.53 -4.50
N ARG A 52 -11.65 7.24 -5.59
CA ARG A 52 -10.72 7.51 -6.69
C ARG A 52 -10.83 8.96 -7.15
N THR A 53 -9.72 9.49 -7.64
CA THR A 53 -9.71 10.81 -8.30
C THR A 53 -10.48 10.75 -9.62
N PHE A 54 -10.78 11.90 -10.20
CA PHE A 54 -11.37 12.00 -11.53
C PHE A 54 -10.28 12.07 -12.58
N GLY A 55 -10.62 11.65 -13.80
CA GLY A 55 -9.77 11.75 -14.96
C GLY A 55 -8.77 10.61 -15.14
N ALA A 56 -7.75 10.87 -15.95
CA ALA A 56 -6.85 9.86 -16.49
C ALA A 56 -5.79 9.33 -15.50
N ASP A 57 -5.92 9.62 -14.20
CA ASP A 57 -5.12 8.98 -13.16
C ASP A 57 -5.99 8.22 -12.14
N LYS A 58 -7.31 8.06 -12.39
CA LYS A 58 -8.25 7.52 -11.39
C LYS A 58 -7.94 6.10 -10.88
N TYR A 59 -7.21 5.30 -11.65
CA TYR A 59 -6.76 3.96 -11.22
C TYR A 59 -5.36 3.95 -10.62
N GLN A 60 -4.61 5.06 -10.71
CA GLN A 60 -3.31 5.21 -10.07
C GLN A 60 -3.44 5.72 -8.63
N PHE A 61 -4.47 6.54 -8.36
CA PHE A 61 -4.70 7.14 -7.06
C PHE A 61 -6.05 6.70 -6.49
N GLY A 62 -5.98 5.85 -5.48
CA GLY A 62 -7.13 5.34 -4.76
C GLY A 62 -6.95 5.39 -3.24
N VAL A 63 -8.08 5.43 -2.52
CA VAL A 63 -8.13 5.49 -1.07
C VAL A 63 -9.44 4.85 -0.58
N LYS A 64 -9.40 4.22 0.59
CA LYS A 64 -10.60 3.73 1.26
C LYS A 64 -11.31 4.90 1.95
N VAL A 65 -12.57 5.14 1.61
CA VAL A 65 -13.38 6.18 2.26
C VAL A 65 -13.69 5.74 3.71
N PRO A 66 -13.48 6.60 4.72
CA PRO A 66 -13.81 6.29 6.11
C PRO A 66 -15.29 5.95 6.30
N ALA A 67 -15.58 5.02 7.20
CA ALA A 67 -16.97 4.69 7.56
C ALA A 67 -17.66 5.93 8.15
N GLY A 68 -18.87 6.22 7.68
CA GLY A 68 -19.65 7.38 8.14
C GLY A 68 -19.29 8.71 7.48
N PHE A 69 -18.37 8.74 6.52
CA PHE A 69 -18.06 9.95 5.74
C PHE A 69 -19.31 10.44 4.98
N VAL A 70 -19.60 11.73 5.08
CA VAL A 70 -20.74 12.35 4.38
C VAL A 70 -20.22 13.35 3.35
N PRO A 71 -20.41 13.12 2.04
CA PRO A 71 -20.00 14.07 1.00
C PRO A 71 -20.62 15.46 1.21
N ASN A 72 -19.82 16.52 1.08
CA ASN A 72 -20.26 17.90 1.32
C ASN A 72 -20.62 18.60 -0.01
N PRO A 73 -21.92 18.88 -0.30
CA PRO A 73 -22.32 19.47 -1.58
C PRO A 73 -21.71 20.85 -1.85
N LYS A 74 -21.40 21.64 -0.80
CA LYS A 74 -20.75 22.94 -0.98
C LYS A 74 -19.33 22.78 -1.51
N LEU A 75 -18.57 21.82 -0.99
CA LEU A 75 -17.22 21.51 -1.46
C LEU A 75 -17.24 20.93 -2.87
N GLN A 76 -18.25 20.14 -3.23
CA GLN A 76 -18.43 19.64 -4.61
C GLN A 76 -18.59 20.78 -5.60
N VAL A 77 -19.48 21.74 -5.32
CA VAL A 77 -19.69 22.92 -6.16
C VAL A 77 -18.44 23.79 -6.24
N GLN A 78 -17.73 23.99 -5.14
CA GLN A 78 -16.49 24.76 -5.12
C GLN A 78 -15.39 24.09 -5.94
N PHE A 79 -15.24 22.77 -5.84
CA PHE A 79 -14.32 22.01 -6.67
C PHE A 79 -14.63 22.20 -8.16
N ILE A 80 -15.88 21.92 -8.56
CA ILE A 80 -16.32 22.01 -9.97
C ILE A 80 -16.07 23.42 -10.51
N ASN A 81 -16.43 24.46 -9.75
CA ASN A 81 -16.20 25.84 -10.16
C ASN A 81 -14.71 26.19 -10.29
N THR A 82 -13.88 25.74 -9.34
CA THR A 82 -12.43 25.97 -9.36
C THR A 82 -11.80 25.25 -10.57
N PHE A 83 -12.22 24.01 -10.82
CA PHE A 83 -11.76 23.22 -11.95
C PHE A 83 -12.16 23.85 -13.29
N PHE A 84 -13.41 24.26 -13.46
CA PHE A 84 -13.86 24.97 -14.67
C PHE A 84 -13.10 26.28 -14.88
N SER A 85 -12.91 27.08 -13.83
CA SER A 85 -12.09 28.30 -13.92
C SER A 85 -10.63 28.02 -14.25
N ARG A 86 -10.08 26.88 -13.81
CA ARG A 86 -8.72 26.49 -14.17
C ARG A 86 -8.63 26.04 -15.63
N ILE A 87 -9.62 25.30 -16.12
CA ILE A 87 -9.72 24.92 -17.54
C ILE A 87 -9.79 26.18 -18.41
N ASP A 88 -10.68 27.12 -18.10
CA ASP A 88 -10.78 28.37 -18.88
C ASP A 88 -9.44 29.12 -18.92
N ARG A 89 -8.70 29.20 -17.79
CA ARG A 89 -7.36 29.83 -17.78
C ARG A 89 -6.33 29.06 -18.61
N PHE A 90 -6.32 27.73 -18.50
CA PHE A 90 -5.42 26.88 -19.26
C PHE A 90 -5.68 26.99 -20.77
N LEU A 91 -6.94 26.93 -21.21
CA LEU A 91 -7.31 27.00 -22.63
C LEU A 91 -7.09 28.38 -23.24
N ASN A 92 -7.07 29.44 -22.43
CA ASN A 92 -6.79 30.81 -22.88
C ASN A 92 -5.31 31.19 -22.78
N ASN A 93 -4.44 30.26 -22.35
CA ASN A 93 -3.00 30.49 -22.28
C ASN A 93 -2.25 29.66 -23.34
N PRO A 94 -1.78 30.29 -24.44
CA PRO A 94 -1.04 29.58 -25.48
C PRO A 94 0.24 28.91 -24.99
N GLU A 95 0.90 29.43 -23.95
CA GLU A 95 2.11 28.82 -23.39
C GLU A 95 1.79 27.49 -22.71
N ASP A 96 0.69 27.44 -21.95
CA ASP A 96 0.22 26.22 -21.27
C ASP A 96 -0.22 25.15 -22.29
N LEU A 97 -0.92 25.55 -23.36
CA LEU A 97 -1.38 24.62 -24.41
C LEU A 97 -0.24 23.99 -25.20
N ASN A 98 0.82 24.75 -25.46
CA ASN A 98 1.97 24.29 -26.25
C ASN A 98 3.05 23.62 -25.40
N LYS A 99 2.89 23.61 -24.07
CA LYS A 99 3.84 22.97 -23.18
C LYS A 99 3.86 21.45 -23.43
N PRO A 100 5.02 20.83 -23.70
CA PRO A 100 5.10 19.39 -23.83
C PRO A 100 4.72 18.72 -22.52
N ALA A 101 4.13 17.52 -22.61
CA ALA A 101 3.86 16.72 -21.43
C ALA A 101 5.16 16.33 -20.71
N ASP A 102 5.13 16.30 -19.38
CA ASP A 102 6.23 15.74 -18.60
C ASP A 102 6.47 14.28 -18.99
N GLN A 103 7.70 13.80 -18.78
CA GLN A 103 8.06 12.40 -19.03
C GLN A 103 7.08 11.45 -18.32
N TYR A 104 6.59 10.44 -19.05
CA TYR A 104 5.59 9.46 -18.59
C TYR A 104 4.20 10.01 -18.24
N ARG A 105 3.88 11.25 -18.63
CA ARG A 105 2.55 11.84 -18.41
C ARG A 105 1.80 12.07 -19.72
N LEU A 106 0.48 12.14 -19.60
CA LEU A 106 -0.37 12.59 -20.69
C LEU A 106 -0.34 14.12 -20.80
N PRO A 107 -0.65 14.70 -21.96
CA PRO A 107 -0.90 16.13 -22.06
C PRO A 107 -2.02 16.58 -21.10
N GLU A 108 -1.91 17.79 -20.54
CA GLU A 108 -2.90 18.34 -19.60
C GLU A 108 -4.33 18.32 -20.15
N ILE A 109 -4.49 18.56 -21.46
CA ILE A 109 -5.81 18.51 -22.12
C ILE A 109 -6.48 17.13 -22.02
N THR A 110 -5.69 16.05 -22.00
CA THR A 110 -6.22 14.68 -21.83
C THR A 110 -6.77 14.47 -20.42
N TYR A 111 -6.09 15.01 -19.40
CA TYR A 111 -6.58 14.99 -18.02
C TYR A 111 -7.88 15.78 -17.86
N ILE A 112 -7.96 16.97 -18.48
CA ILE A 112 -9.16 17.81 -18.47
C ILE A 112 -10.35 17.06 -19.05
N VAL A 113 -10.22 16.54 -20.28
CA VAL A 113 -11.34 15.91 -20.98
C VAL A 113 -11.78 14.62 -20.29
N SER A 114 -10.83 13.84 -19.78
CA SER A 114 -11.13 12.64 -19.00
C SER A 114 -11.90 12.99 -17.71
N ALA A 115 -11.48 14.01 -16.97
CA ALA A 115 -12.16 14.40 -15.74
C ALA A 115 -13.57 14.97 -16.00
N LEU A 116 -13.76 15.69 -17.11
CA LEU A 116 -15.08 16.18 -17.50
C LEU A 116 -16.08 15.04 -17.78
N GLN A 117 -15.62 13.90 -18.32
CA GLN A 117 -16.47 12.71 -18.49
C GLN A 117 -16.95 12.15 -17.14
N ASP A 118 -16.07 12.12 -16.13
CA ASP A 118 -16.44 11.65 -14.79
C ASP A 118 -17.37 12.66 -14.06
N ILE A 119 -17.21 13.97 -14.33
CA ILE A 119 -18.03 15.06 -13.75
C ILE A 119 -19.43 15.13 -14.38
N GLU A 120 -19.58 14.73 -15.65
CA GLU A 120 -20.84 14.80 -16.41
C GLU A 120 -22.06 14.26 -15.65
N PRO A 121 -22.09 12.99 -15.19
CA PRO A 121 -23.26 12.45 -14.51
C PRO A 121 -23.56 13.23 -13.22
N ILE A 122 -22.54 13.76 -12.55
CA ILE A 122 -22.70 14.51 -11.30
C ILE A 122 -23.37 15.86 -11.56
N VAL A 123 -22.93 16.59 -12.59
CA VAL A 123 -23.54 17.87 -12.97
C VAL A 123 -24.98 17.66 -13.40
N LEU A 124 -25.24 16.66 -14.25
CA LEU A 124 -26.60 16.36 -14.73
C LEU A 124 -27.56 15.99 -13.60
N GLN A 125 -27.12 15.17 -12.64
CA GLN A 125 -28.01 14.64 -11.60
C GLN A 125 -28.11 15.54 -10.36
N LYS A 126 -27.01 16.18 -9.96
CA LYS A 126 -26.91 16.87 -8.65
C LYS A 126 -26.78 18.38 -8.76
N PHE A 127 -26.21 18.90 -9.85
CA PHE A 127 -25.92 20.33 -10.01
C PHE A 127 -26.34 20.85 -11.39
N PRO A 128 -27.63 20.73 -11.77
CA PRO A 128 -28.09 21.10 -13.11
C PRO A 128 -27.86 22.58 -13.44
N ASN A 129 -27.78 23.44 -12.42
CA ASN A 129 -27.43 24.86 -12.58
C ASN A 129 -26.00 25.10 -13.12
N LEU A 130 -25.12 24.09 -13.07
CA LEU A 130 -23.77 24.15 -13.63
C LEU A 130 -23.69 23.59 -15.06
N PHE A 131 -24.80 23.07 -15.61
CA PHE A 131 -24.81 22.34 -16.89
C PHE A 131 -24.37 23.19 -18.08
N GLU A 132 -24.82 24.44 -18.17
CA GLU A 132 -24.44 25.35 -19.27
C GLU A 132 -22.92 25.62 -19.25
N ARG A 133 -22.38 25.92 -18.07
CA ARG A 133 -20.95 26.14 -17.89
C ARG A 133 -20.14 24.88 -18.19
N TYR A 134 -20.59 23.73 -17.71
CA TYR A 134 -19.99 22.43 -18.01
C TYR A 134 -19.93 22.17 -19.52
N SER A 135 -21.06 22.35 -20.22
CA SER A 135 -21.17 22.11 -21.66
C SER A 135 -20.22 23.02 -22.45
N SER A 136 -20.15 24.30 -22.09
CA SER A 136 -19.24 25.27 -22.69
C SER A 136 -17.77 24.88 -22.50
N VAL A 137 -17.37 24.57 -21.26
CA VAL A 137 -15.98 24.19 -20.94
C VAL A 137 -15.58 22.89 -21.64
N ARG A 138 -16.48 21.89 -21.69
CA ARG A 138 -16.25 20.62 -22.39
C ARG A 138 -16.08 20.80 -23.89
N ALA A 139 -16.93 21.61 -24.52
CA ALA A 139 -16.83 21.88 -25.95
C ALA A 139 -15.47 22.52 -26.28
N LYS A 140 -15.06 23.54 -25.52
CA LYS A 140 -13.74 24.19 -25.70
C LYS A 140 -12.59 23.21 -25.50
N ALA A 141 -12.61 22.42 -24.42
CA ALA A 141 -11.54 21.47 -24.13
C ALA A 141 -11.41 20.39 -25.21
N THR A 142 -12.54 19.84 -25.67
CA THR A 142 -12.56 18.80 -26.71
C THR A 142 -12.05 19.32 -28.06
N ALA A 143 -12.35 20.58 -28.37
CA ALA A 143 -11.86 21.25 -29.59
C ALA A 143 -10.34 21.43 -29.61
N GLN A 144 -9.69 21.56 -28.45
CA GLN A 144 -8.24 21.69 -28.31
C GLN A 144 -7.49 20.35 -28.31
N MET A 145 -8.19 19.20 -28.36
CA MET A 145 -7.52 17.91 -28.41
C MET A 145 -6.92 17.60 -29.78
N SER A 146 -5.64 17.23 -29.81
CA SER A 146 -5.01 16.64 -30.99
C SER A 146 -5.51 15.21 -31.24
N ALA A 147 -5.33 14.69 -32.47
CA ALA A 147 -5.65 13.30 -32.80
C ALA A 147 -4.88 12.30 -31.92
N GLU A 148 -3.62 12.59 -31.61
CA GLU A 148 -2.80 11.77 -30.72
C GLU A 148 -3.34 11.76 -29.29
N ALA A 149 -3.75 12.93 -28.76
CA ALA A 149 -4.33 13.03 -27.43
C ALA A 149 -5.67 12.27 -27.31
N ARG A 150 -6.49 12.28 -28.38
CA ARG A 150 -7.73 11.49 -28.46
C ARG A 150 -7.43 10.00 -28.43
N LYS A 151 -6.50 9.53 -29.28
CA LYS A 151 -6.09 8.12 -29.30
C LYS A 151 -5.57 7.65 -27.94
N LYS A 152 -4.69 8.43 -27.31
CA LYS A 152 -4.19 8.12 -25.95
C LYS A 152 -5.30 8.05 -24.90
N LEU A 153 -6.30 8.94 -25.00
CA LEU A 153 -7.46 8.91 -24.11
C LEU A 153 -8.29 7.63 -24.32
N GLU A 154 -8.56 7.27 -25.57
CA GLU A 154 -9.30 6.04 -25.92
C GLU A 154 -8.56 4.78 -25.44
N ASP A 155 -7.24 4.71 -25.67
CA ASP A 155 -6.41 3.60 -25.20
C ASP A 155 -6.42 3.51 -23.66
N THR A 156 -6.35 4.65 -22.98
CA THR A 156 -6.47 4.72 -21.51
C THR A 156 -7.87 4.26 -21.04
N GLN A 157 -8.95 4.68 -21.72
CA GLN A 157 -10.31 4.26 -21.38
C GLN A 157 -10.50 2.75 -21.54
N LYS A 158 -10.03 2.16 -22.65
CA LYS A 158 -10.07 0.70 -22.85
C LYS A 158 -9.31 -0.05 -21.76
N MET A 159 -8.16 0.48 -21.38
CA MET A 159 -7.35 -0.07 -20.29
C MET A 159 -8.15 -0.01 -18.97
N TYR A 160 -8.83 1.10 -18.70
CA TYR A 160 -9.69 1.27 -17.53
C TYR A 160 -10.93 0.39 -17.50
N GLU A 161 -11.57 0.16 -18.65
CA GLU A 161 -12.65 -0.83 -18.78
C GLU A 161 -12.17 -2.25 -18.50
N LYS A 162 -10.87 -2.55 -18.69
CA LYS A 162 -10.28 -3.83 -18.27
C LYS A 162 -10.07 -3.89 -16.75
N TYR A 163 -9.53 -2.83 -16.15
CA TYR A 163 -9.23 -2.79 -14.71
C TYR A 163 -10.43 -2.49 -13.80
N GLY A 164 -11.49 -1.87 -14.34
CA GLY A 164 -12.71 -1.51 -13.60
C GLY A 164 -13.69 -2.66 -13.40
N LEU A 165 -13.44 -3.82 -14.00
CA LEU A 165 -14.30 -4.98 -13.85
C LEU A 165 -14.25 -5.56 -12.44
N ASN A 166 -15.41 -5.96 -11.94
CA ASN A 166 -15.50 -6.78 -10.73
C ASN A 166 -15.05 -8.24 -10.99
N PHE A 167 -14.97 -9.04 -9.93
CA PHE A 167 -14.50 -10.42 -10.02
C PHE A 167 -15.30 -11.27 -11.01
N GLU A 168 -16.64 -11.25 -10.93
CA GLU A 168 -17.51 -12.07 -11.78
C GLU A 168 -17.41 -11.66 -13.26
N GLU A 169 -17.29 -10.36 -13.54
CA GLU A 169 -17.08 -9.85 -14.90
C GLU A 169 -15.72 -10.29 -15.48
N ARG A 170 -14.67 -10.32 -14.65
CA ARG A 170 -13.34 -10.80 -15.05
C ARG A 170 -13.35 -12.31 -15.29
N LEU A 171 -13.98 -13.07 -14.40
CA LEU A 171 -14.11 -14.52 -14.54
C LEU A 171 -14.86 -14.88 -15.83
N LYS A 172 -15.99 -14.21 -16.09
CA LYS A 172 -16.75 -14.41 -17.34
C LYS A 172 -15.92 -14.11 -18.59
N ARG A 173 -15.18 -12.99 -18.62
CA ARG A 173 -14.28 -12.68 -19.76
C ARG A 173 -13.20 -13.74 -19.95
N LEU A 174 -12.73 -14.32 -18.84
CA LEU A 174 -11.70 -15.34 -18.85
C LEU A 174 -12.26 -16.67 -19.38
N GLU A 175 -13.47 -17.05 -18.97
CA GLU A 175 -14.23 -18.19 -19.52
C GLU A 175 -14.51 -18.03 -21.03
N GLU A 176 -14.94 -16.86 -21.47
CA GLU A 176 -15.15 -16.55 -22.88
C GLU A 176 -13.84 -16.68 -23.67
N ALA A 177 -12.74 -16.09 -23.18
CA ALA A 177 -11.44 -16.18 -23.84
C ALA A 177 -10.89 -17.60 -23.91
N ASP A 178 -11.13 -18.44 -22.90
CA ASP A 178 -10.79 -19.86 -22.91
C ASP A 178 -11.59 -20.60 -23.98
N SER A 179 -12.89 -20.36 -24.06
CA SER A 179 -13.77 -20.97 -25.06
C SER A 179 -13.41 -20.58 -26.51
N GLU A 180 -12.88 -19.37 -26.70
CA GLU A 180 -12.43 -18.85 -28.00
C GLU A 180 -10.98 -19.19 -28.33
N GLY A 181 -10.24 -19.87 -27.44
CA GLY A 181 -8.82 -20.15 -27.63
C GLY A 181 -7.91 -18.92 -27.56
N LYS A 182 -8.37 -17.82 -26.96
CA LYS A 182 -7.67 -16.55 -26.79
C LYS A 182 -7.14 -16.31 -25.38
N LEU A 183 -7.27 -17.30 -24.49
CA LEU A 183 -6.78 -17.21 -23.12
C LEU A 183 -5.27 -16.95 -23.09
N THR A 184 -4.88 -15.93 -22.31
CA THR A 184 -3.49 -15.58 -22.05
C THR A 184 -3.17 -15.65 -20.55
N ASP A 185 -1.90 -15.86 -20.24
CA ASP A 185 -1.42 -15.93 -18.86
C ASP A 185 -1.71 -14.64 -18.08
N ASP A 186 -1.59 -13.47 -18.73
CA ASP A 186 -1.93 -12.14 -18.16
C ASP A 186 -3.37 -12.08 -17.64
N MET A 187 -4.32 -12.70 -18.34
CA MET A 187 -5.73 -12.69 -17.91
C MET A 187 -5.92 -13.43 -16.60
N ILE A 188 -5.23 -14.56 -16.42
CA ILE A 188 -5.27 -15.37 -15.19
C ILE A 188 -4.57 -14.61 -14.05
N VAL A 189 -3.39 -14.03 -14.32
CA VAL A 189 -2.65 -13.25 -13.32
C VAL A 189 -3.47 -12.06 -12.82
N ILE A 190 -4.10 -11.30 -13.72
CA ILE A 190 -4.97 -10.16 -13.37
C ILE A 190 -6.16 -10.59 -12.50
N LEU A 191 -6.74 -11.77 -12.75
CA LEU A 191 -7.83 -12.32 -11.93
C LEU A 191 -7.32 -12.60 -10.51
N VAL A 192 -6.18 -13.28 -10.38
CA VAL A 192 -5.54 -13.64 -9.10
C VAL A 192 -5.17 -12.40 -8.27
N SER A 193 -4.70 -11.33 -8.90
CA SER A 193 -4.28 -10.10 -8.21
C SER A 193 -5.39 -9.36 -7.44
N ASN A 194 -6.66 -9.70 -7.67
CA ASN A 194 -7.81 -8.96 -7.15
C ASN A 194 -8.79 -9.85 -6.35
N LEU A 195 -8.31 -10.97 -5.82
CA LEU A 195 -9.10 -11.89 -5.01
C LEU A 195 -9.24 -11.37 -3.58
N GLU A 196 -10.48 -11.30 -3.08
CA GLU A 196 -10.80 -10.79 -1.75
C GLU A 196 -11.59 -11.78 -0.88
N THR A 197 -12.16 -12.84 -1.45
CA THR A 197 -13.05 -13.79 -0.75
C THR A 197 -12.64 -15.24 -1.01
N GLU A 198 -12.93 -16.13 -0.06
CA GLU A 198 -12.66 -17.57 -0.19
C GLU A 198 -13.35 -18.18 -1.40
N GLU A 199 -14.58 -17.76 -1.71
CA GLU A 199 -15.31 -18.20 -2.91
C GLU A 199 -14.57 -17.82 -4.19
N ALA A 200 -14.05 -16.58 -4.28
CA ALA A 200 -13.28 -16.13 -5.43
C ALA A 200 -11.97 -16.92 -5.57
N PHE A 201 -11.28 -17.23 -4.46
CA PHE A 201 -10.12 -18.12 -4.48
C PHE A 201 -10.49 -19.51 -5.00
N ALA A 202 -11.55 -20.13 -4.47
CA ALA A 202 -11.98 -21.46 -4.88
C ALA A 202 -12.35 -21.54 -6.38
N LYS A 203 -13.05 -20.53 -6.91
CA LYS A 203 -13.38 -20.41 -8.34
C LYS A 203 -12.14 -20.19 -9.22
N THR A 204 -11.10 -19.57 -8.69
CA THR A 204 -9.90 -19.20 -9.45
C THR A 204 -8.84 -20.33 -9.47
N GLU A 205 -8.83 -21.22 -8.47
CA GLU A 205 -7.78 -22.25 -8.31
C GLU A 205 -7.59 -23.13 -9.55
N THR A 206 -8.67 -23.50 -10.24
CA THR A 206 -8.62 -24.34 -11.45
C THR A 206 -8.01 -23.65 -12.67
N TRP A 207 -7.88 -22.32 -12.64
CA TRP A 207 -7.29 -21.55 -13.73
C TRP A 207 -5.77 -21.49 -13.67
N LEU A 208 -5.17 -21.74 -12.50
CA LEU A 208 -3.72 -21.71 -12.31
C LEU A 208 -3.01 -22.71 -13.24
N ASP A 209 -3.60 -23.89 -13.44
CA ASP A 209 -3.06 -24.94 -14.32
C ASP A 209 -3.13 -24.58 -15.82
N LYS A 210 -3.89 -23.54 -16.19
CA LYS A 210 -4.00 -23.08 -17.59
C LYS A 210 -2.95 -22.03 -17.99
N ILE A 211 -2.17 -21.53 -17.04
CA ILE A 211 -1.01 -20.68 -17.33
C ILE A 211 -0.02 -21.50 -18.15
N LYS A 212 0.52 -20.96 -19.25
CA LYS A 212 1.39 -21.72 -20.17
C LYS A 212 2.86 -21.59 -19.80
N ASP A 213 3.30 -20.39 -19.43
CA ASP A 213 4.66 -20.15 -18.98
C ASP A 213 4.87 -20.69 -17.57
N GLU A 214 5.85 -21.59 -17.40
CA GLU A 214 6.08 -22.28 -16.14
C GLU A 214 6.55 -21.35 -15.02
N SER A 215 7.44 -20.40 -15.33
CA SER A 215 7.90 -19.44 -14.33
C SER A 215 6.76 -18.52 -13.90
N VAL A 216 5.90 -18.10 -14.84
CA VAL A 216 4.69 -17.35 -14.51
C VAL A 216 3.75 -18.19 -13.66
N ARG A 217 3.56 -19.47 -13.99
CA ARG A 217 2.68 -20.39 -13.26
C ARG A 217 3.14 -20.53 -11.81
N GLU A 218 4.41 -20.88 -11.59
CA GLU A 218 5.01 -21.04 -10.26
C GLU A 218 4.82 -19.77 -9.42
N SER A 219 5.25 -18.61 -9.93
CA SER A 219 5.11 -17.34 -9.20
C SER A 219 3.65 -16.94 -8.94
N THR A 220 2.73 -17.29 -9.85
CA THR A 220 1.29 -17.01 -9.68
C THR A 220 0.66 -17.93 -8.63
N ILE A 221 1.04 -19.20 -8.59
CA ILE A 221 0.60 -20.18 -7.57
C ILE A 221 1.07 -19.73 -6.18
N ASP A 222 2.35 -19.36 -6.07
CA ASP A 222 2.92 -18.85 -4.81
C ASP A 222 2.16 -17.61 -4.33
N TYR A 223 1.94 -16.64 -5.22
CA TYR A 223 1.19 -15.43 -4.90
C TYR A 223 -0.27 -15.73 -4.52
N PHE A 224 -0.93 -16.65 -5.25
CA PHE A 224 -2.31 -17.07 -4.98
C PHE A 224 -2.45 -17.68 -3.57
N TYR A 225 -1.61 -18.65 -3.21
CA TYR A 225 -1.69 -19.27 -1.89
C TYR A 225 -1.20 -18.35 -0.77
N PHE A 226 -0.26 -17.45 -1.05
CA PHE A 226 0.12 -16.40 -0.12
C PHE A 226 -1.08 -15.54 0.27
N LYS A 227 -1.79 -15.00 -0.74
CA LYS A 227 -2.97 -14.15 -0.51
C LYS A 227 -4.12 -14.92 0.17
N ARG A 228 -4.37 -16.17 -0.23
CA ARG A 228 -5.40 -17.02 0.40
C ARG A 228 -5.08 -17.33 1.87
N SER A 229 -3.81 -17.58 2.18
CA SER A 229 -3.34 -17.77 3.55
C SER A 229 -3.53 -16.51 4.39
N GLN A 230 -3.24 -15.32 3.86
CA GLN A 230 -3.47 -14.06 4.58
C GLN A 230 -4.96 -13.84 4.89
N LEU A 231 -5.84 -14.14 3.93
CA LEU A 231 -7.29 -14.05 4.13
C LEU A 231 -7.74 -15.00 5.25
N ALA A 232 -7.37 -16.28 5.16
CA ALA A 232 -7.71 -17.27 6.17
C ALA A 232 -7.20 -16.89 7.57
N ALA A 233 -5.98 -16.35 7.68
CA ALA A 233 -5.43 -15.87 8.95
C ALA A 233 -6.23 -14.69 9.52
N THR A 234 -6.64 -13.75 8.66
CA THR A 234 -7.46 -12.58 9.04
C THR A 234 -8.85 -13.01 9.53
N GLU A 235 -9.42 -14.04 8.90
CA GLU A 235 -10.70 -14.66 9.28
C GLU A 235 -10.57 -15.67 10.43
N LYS A 236 -9.37 -15.82 11.02
CA LYS A 236 -9.06 -16.76 12.11
C LYS A 236 -9.26 -18.25 11.77
N ARG A 237 -9.23 -18.59 10.49
CA ARG A 237 -9.23 -19.97 9.97
C ARG A 237 -7.80 -20.51 9.93
N PHE A 238 -7.16 -20.62 11.11
CA PHE A 238 -5.71 -20.83 11.23
C PHE A 238 -5.20 -22.13 10.62
N ASP A 239 -5.96 -23.22 10.73
CA ASP A 239 -5.58 -24.50 10.11
C ASP A 239 -5.53 -24.41 8.59
N GLU A 240 -6.51 -23.72 7.98
CA GLU A 240 -6.52 -23.46 6.54
C GLU A 240 -5.41 -22.50 6.14
N ALA A 241 -5.17 -21.44 6.93
CA ALA A 241 -4.04 -20.54 6.71
C ALA A 241 -2.71 -21.31 6.69
N LYS A 242 -2.48 -22.21 7.66
CA LYS A 242 -1.29 -23.07 7.69
C LYS A 242 -1.22 -24.01 6.48
N LYS A 243 -2.35 -24.60 6.08
CA LYS A 243 -2.44 -25.45 4.88
C LYS A 243 -2.07 -24.67 3.60
N TYR A 244 -2.55 -23.44 3.46
CA TYR A 244 -2.24 -22.59 2.30
C TYR A 244 -0.80 -22.08 2.33
N ALA A 245 -0.28 -21.66 3.49
CA ALA A 245 1.12 -21.24 3.64
C ALA A 245 2.11 -22.35 3.27
N ASN A 246 1.76 -23.62 3.50
CA ASN A 246 2.58 -24.76 3.11
C ASN A 246 2.72 -24.95 1.60
N LYS A 247 1.80 -24.39 0.80
CA LYS A 247 1.84 -24.42 -0.67
C LYS A 247 2.66 -23.29 -1.29
N VAL A 248 3.20 -22.39 -0.48
CA VAL A 248 4.12 -21.33 -0.94
C VAL A 248 5.53 -21.89 -0.87
N ASP A 249 6.32 -21.80 -1.94
CA ASP A 249 7.65 -22.41 -1.97
C ASP A 249 8.72 -21.53 -1.34
N GLU A 250 8.68 -20.22 -1.59
CA GLU A 250 9.67 -19.30 -1.06
C GLU A 250 9.68 -19.21 0.48
N ILE A 251 10.83 -19.51 1.10
CA ILE A 251 10.98 -19.54 2.57
C ILE A 251 10.60 -18.21 3.22
N LYS A 252 11.00 -17.09 2.61
CA LYS A 252 10.72 -15.75 3.15
C LYS A 252 9.22 -15.49 3.14
N HIS A 253 8.54 -15.75 2.02
CA HIS A 253 7.09 -15.61 1.92
C HIS A 253 6.35 -16.53 2.91
N LYS A 254 6.75 -17.80 3.00
CA LYS A 254 6.19 -18.76 3.96
C LYS A 254 6.36 -18.30 5.41
N ALA A 255 7.54 -17.80 5.77
CA ALA A 255 7.81 -17.27 7.10
C ALA A 255 6.89 -16.08 7.43
N ILE A 256 6.72 -15.13 6.51
CA ILE A 256 5.78 -14.00 6.69
C ILE A 256 4.37 -14.47 7.04
N LEU A 257 3.87 -15.47 6.33
CA LEU A 257 2.54 -16.03 6.59
C LEU A 257 2.48 -16.66 7.98
N TYR A 258 3.46 -17.48 8.34
CA TYR A 258 3.52 -18.11 9.67
C TYR A 258 3.65 -17.11 10.81
N PHE A 259 4.43 -16.05 10.61
CA PHE A 259 4.52 -14.96 11.56
C PHE A 259 3.19 -14.25 11.73
N GLY A 260 2.48 -13.94 10.65
CA GLY A 260 1.14 -13.34 10.72
C GLY A 260 0.12 -14.25 11.43
N ILE A 261 0.17 -15.57 11.20
CA ILE A 261 -0.67 -16.55 11.89
C ILE A 261 -0.33 -16.60 13.39
N ALA A 262 0.96 -16.73 13.72
CA ALA A 262 1.43 -16.79 15.11
C ALA A 262 1.08 -15.50 15.87
N GLU A 263 1.28 -14.32 15.28
CA GLU A 263 0.89 -13.05 15.90
C GLU A 263 -0.62 -12.94 16.14
N ALA A 264 -1.44 -13.48 15.24
CA ALA A 264 -2.89 -13.52 15.42
C ALA A 264 -3.29 -14.48 16.56
N GLN A 265 -2.65 -15.65 16.65
CA GLN A 265 -2.89 -16.64 17.70
C GLN A 265 -2.40 -16.16 19.07
N LEU A 266 -1.25 -15.50 19.17
CA LEU A 266 -0.68 -14.98 20.43
C LEU A 266 -1.57 -13.94 21.12
N LYS A 267 -2.55 -13.35 20.41
CA LYS A 267 -3.58 -12.47 21.02
C LYS A 267 -4.55 -13.23 21.91
N ASN A 268 -4.60 -14.56 21.81
CA ASN A 268 -5.40 -15.43 22.66
C ASN A 268 -4.50 -16.40 23.43
N ALA A 269 -4.53 -16.32 24.76
CA ALA A 269 -3.72 -17.17 25.62
C ALA A 269 -3.94 -18.67 25.36
N SER A 270 -5.15 -19.08 24.96
CA SER A 270 -5.45 -20.49 24.66
C SER A 270 -4.80 -21.01 23.39
N GLN A 271 -4.19 -20.14 22.56
CA GLN A 271 -3.58 -20.48 21.28
C GLN A 271 -2.05 -20.28 21.28
N GLN A 272 -1.45 -20.02 22.45
CA GLN A 272 -0.02 -19.77 22.56
C GLN A 272 0.84 -21.00 22.21
N SER A 273 0.35 -22.21 22.50
CA SER A 273 1.06 -23.44 22.16
C SER A 273 1.16 -23.62 20.65
N GLU A 274 0.06 -23.41 19.96
CA GLU A 274 -0.05 -23.52 18.50
C GLU A 274 0.80 -22.46 17.80
N ALA A 275 0.80 -21.23 18.32
CA ALA A 275 1.68 -20.18 17.83
C ALA A 275 3.16 -20.56 17.99
N ASN A 276 3.53 -21.13 19.13
CA ASN A 276 4.89 -21.60 19.37
C ASN A 276 5.29 -22.74 18.43
N ASP A 277 4.39 -23.70 18.17
CA ASP A 277 4.64 -24.80 17.23
C ASP A 277 4.90 -24.29 15.81
N ILE A 278 4.12 -23.29 15.35
CA ILE A 278 4.33 -22.63 14.05
C ILE A 278 5.70 -21.94 13.99
N LEU A 279 6.09 -21.23 15.05
CA LEU A 279 7.39 -20.56 15.11
C LEU A 279 8.55 -21.56 15.12
N LEU A 280 8.39 -22.70 15.80
CA LEU A 280 9.37 -23.79 15.76
C LEU A 280 9.50 -24.41 14.36
N GLU A 281 8.43 -24.49 13.59
CA GLU A 281 8.49 -24.90 12.18
C GLU A 281 9.28 -23.91 11.33
N VAL A 282 9.04 -22.60 11.50
CA VAL A 282 9.81 -21.54 10.82
C VAL A 282 11.29 -21.60 11.20
N ALA A 283 11.62 -21.73 12.48
CA ALA A 283 12.99 -21.86 12.95
C ALA A 283 13.71 -23.07 12.33
N LYS A 284 13.05 -24.24 12.29
CA LYS A 284 13.58 -25.44 11.63
C LYS A 284 13.84 -25.23 10.14
N LEU A 285 12.97 -24.49 9.44
CA LEU A 285 13.17 -24.16 8.02
C LEU A 285 14.34 -23.20 7.84
N ALA A 286 14.40 -22.13 8.65
CA ALA A 286 15.47 -21.13 8.57
C ALA A 286 16.85 -21.73 8.89
N HIS A 287 16.95 -22.59 9.91
CA HIS A 287 18.22 -23.24 10.27
C HIS A 287 18.72 -24.22 9.21
N LYS A 288 17.83 -24.81 8.41
CA LYS A 288 18.18 -25.70 7.29
C LYS A 288 18.51 -24.97 5.99
N ALA A 289 18.11 -23.71 5.86
CA ALA A 289 18.39 -22.92 4.68
C ALA A 289 19.87 -22.51 4.61
N ASP A 290 20.36 -22.32 3.38
CA ASP A 290 21.68 -21.76 3.13
C ASP A 290 21.78 -20.32 3.68
N ASP A 291 23.00 -19.87 3.94
CA ASP A 291 23.22 -18.52 4.44
C ASP A 291 22.85 -17.48 3.37
N SER A 292 21.79 -16.72 3.63
CA SER A 292 21.25 -15.71 2.72
C SER A 292 20.64 -14.53 3.48
N VAL A 293 20.32 -13.46 2.76
CA VAL A 293 19.61 -12.29 3.32
C VAL A 293 18.24 -12.69 3.85
N GLU A 294 17.53 -13.54 3.11
CA GLU A 294 16.21 -14.07 3.48
C GLU A 294 16.28 -14.83 4.80
N LYS A 295 17.27 -15.73 4.96
CA LYS A 295 17.48 -16.47 6.22
C LYS A 295 17.74 -15.51 7.37
N ALA A 296 18.63 -14.53 7.20
CA ALA A 296 18.92 -13.54 8.23
C ALA A 296 17.65 -12.77 8.65
N GLN A 297 16.85 -12.31 7.70
CA GLN A 297 15.60 -11.59 7.96
C GLN A 297 14.55 -12.46 8.66
N VAL A 298 14.42 -13.74 8.28
CA VAL A 298 13.53 -14.69 8.97
C VAL A 298 13.97 -14.92 10.42
N LEU A 299 15.27 -15.06 10.67
CA LEU A 299 15.81 -15.21 12.03
C LEU A 299 15.59 -13.95 12.89
N LEU A 300 15.75 -12.75 12.30
CA LEU A 300 15.41 -11.50 12.96
C LEU A 300 13.90 -11.41 13.28
N GLY A 301 13.04 -11.87 12.38
CA GLY A 301 11.59 -11.96 12.61
C GLY A 301 11.21 -12.93 13.71
N LEU A 302 11.86 -14.10 13.77
CA LEU A 302 11.71 -15.05 14.88
C LEU A 302 12.12 -14.42 16.20
N ALA A 303 13.27 -13.74 16.24
CA ALA A 303 13.77 -13.06 17.43
C ALA A 303 12.75 -12.01 17.92
N PHE A 304 12.24 -11.19 17.01
CA PHE A 304 11.20 -10.19 17.30
C PHE A 304 9.92 -10.81 17.88
N ILE A 305 9.42 -11.93 17.32
CA ILE A 305 8.16 -12.53 17.78
C ILE A 305 8.35 -13.33 19.06
N TYR A 306 9.45 -14.09 19.19
CA TYR A 306 9.76 -14.82 20.42
C TYR A 306 9.89 -13.87 21.60
N GLU A 307 10.37 -12.63 21.40
CA GLU A 307 10.47 -11.67 22.48
C GLU A 307 9.13 -11.43 23.19
N LYS A 308 8.00 -11.63 22.52
CA LYS A 308 6.67 -11.43 23.13
C LYS A 308 6.35 -12.45 24.23
N PHE A 309 6.97 -13.63 24.25
CA PHE A 309 6.61 -14.70 25.19
C PHE A 309 7.77 -15.62 25.65
N ASN A 310 8.89 -15.66 24.94
CA ASN A 310 10.07 -16.46 25.26
C ASN A 310 11.37 -15.71 24.91
N HIS A 311 11.87 -14.92 25.85
CA HIS A 311 13.08 -14.10 25.70
C HIS A 311 14.33 -14.94 25.38
N TYR A 312 14.46 -16.14 25.97
CA TYR A 312 15.60 -17.00 25.71
C TYR A 312 15.67 -17.45 24.24
N ASN A 313 14.53 -17.88 23.69
CA ASN A 313 14.47 -18.22 22.26
C ASN A 313 14.73 -16.98 21.38
N ALA A 314 14.23 -15.80 21.78
CA ALA A 314 14.48 -14.56 21.05
C ALA A 314 15.98 -14.27 20.89
N LEU A 315 16.74 -14.40 21.98
CA LEU A 315 18.19 -14.20 21.98
C LEU A 315 18.94 -15.26 21.16
N ASN A 316 18.50 -16.52 21.21
CA ASN A 316 19.10 -17.59 20.40
C ASN A 316 18.95 -17.30 18.91
N GLU A 317 17.75 -16.94 18.46
CA GLU A 317 17.49 -16.63 17.05
C GLU A 317 18.18 -15.34 16.62
N LEU A 318 18.29 -14.33 17.51
CA LEU A 318 19.10 -13.14 17.25
C LEU A 318 20.58 -13.49 17.04
N GLY A 319 21.13 -14.38 17.87
CA GLY A 319 22.51 -14.84 17.76
C GLY A 319 22.78 -15.60 16.45
N GLU A 320 21.83 -16.44 16.01
CA GLU A 320 21.89 -17.10 14.70
C GLU A 320 21.77 -16.10 13.54
N ALA A 321 20.91 -15.09 13.67
CA ALA A 321 20.77 -14.03 12.68
C ALA A 321 22.10 -13.29 12.49
N ILE A 322 22.74 -12.85 13.59
CA ILE A 322 24.04 -12.15 13.55
C ILE A 322 25.11 -13.01 12.88
N ARG A 323 25.17 -14.30 13.22
CA ARG A 323 26.12 -15.24 12.58
C ARG A 323 25.89 -15.38 11.09
N THR A 324 24.62 -15.41 10.66
CA THR A 324 24.26 -15.45 9.24
C THR A 324 24.67 -14.15 8.55
N ILE A 325 24.31 -12.99 9.12
CA ILE A 325 24.63 -11.65 8.58
C ILE A 325 26.13 -11.46 8.38
N ASN A 326 26.95 -11.85 9.36
CA ASN A 326 28.40 -11.71 9.30
C ASN A 326 29.07 -12.52 8.17
N LYS A 327 28.36 -13.48 7.56
CA LYS A 327 28.87 -14.27 6.43
C LYS A 327 28.47 -13.68 5.07
N LEU A 328 27.56 -12.71 5.04
CA LEU A 328 27.04 -12.14 3.81
C LEU A 328 27.87 -10.91 3.40
N GLU A 329 28.03 -10.71 2.10
CA GLU A 329 28.68 -9.53 1.54
C GLU A 329 27.62 -8.44 1.28
N ASN A 330 27.75 -7.29 1.96
CA ASN A 330 26.86 -6.12 1.82
C ASN A 330 25.34 -6.43 1.83
N PRO A 331 24.81 -7.18 2.81
CA PRO A 331 23.41 -7.60 2.79
C PRO A 331 22.45 -6.44 3.07
N ASP A 332 21.32 -6.39 2.35
CA ASP A 332 20.18 -5.51 2.71
C ASP A 332 19.29 -6.19 3.76
N ILE A 333 19.59 -5.94 5.02
CA ILE A 333 18.84 -6.44 6.19
C ILE A 333 17.87 -5.41 6.78
N PHE A 334 17.65 -4.30 6.06
CA PHE A 334 16.81 -3.19 6.53
C PHE A 334 15.47 -3.13 5.80
N THR A 335 15.33 -3.82 4.67
CA THR A 335 14.05 -3.87 3.95
C THR A 335 12.94 -4.38 4.87
N THR A 336 11.90 -3.57 5.03
CA THR A 336 10.67 -3.92 5.78
C THR A 336 9.56 -4.38 4.86
N ALA A 337 9.92 -4.73 3.62
CA ALA A 337 8.99 -5.12 2.59
C ALA A 337 9.54 -6.33 1.82
N VAL A 338 8.63 -7.17 1.37
CA VAL A 338 8.92 -8.30 0.50
C VAL A 338 8.17 -8.11 -0.79
N TYR A 339 8.92 -8.19 -1.88
CA TYR A 339 8.42 -7.98 -3.22
C TYR A 339 8.13 -9.34 -3.83
N SER A 340 6.89 -9.54 -4.27
CA SER A 340 6.53 -10.64 -5.15
C SER A 340 6.40 -10.07 -6.56
N GLN A 341 7.06 -10.73 -7.52
CA GLN A 341 7.03 -10.35 -8.91
C GLN A 341 6.59 -11.56 -9.75
N ILE A 342 5.58 -11.36 -10.58
CA ILE A 342 5.19 -12.32 -11.61
C ILE A 342 5.55 -11.65 -12.95
N LYS A 343 6.52 -12.20 -13.67
CA LYS A 343 7.02 -11.62 -14.92
C LYS A 343 6.73 -12.53 -16.09
N GLY A 344 5.82 -12.09 -16.95
CA GLY A 344 5.59 -12.73 -18.26
C GLY A 344 6.38 -12.04 -19.36
N LYS A 345 6.22 -12.54 -20.60
CA LYS A 345 6.87 -12.00 -21.79
C LYS A 345 6.53 -10.54 -22.05
N ASP A 346 5.24 -10.21 -21.95
CA ASP A 346 4.67 -8.89 -22.35
C ASP A 346 3.99 -8.17 -21.17
N PHE A 347 4.12 -8.70 -19.94
CA PHE A 347 3.51 -8.11 -18.76
C PHE A 347 4.36 -8.39 -17.50
N ALA A 348 4.16 -7.57 -16.47
CA ALA A 348 4.72 -7.82 -15.15
C ALA A 348 3.72 -7.37 -14.07
N HIS A 349 3.53 -8.21 -13.07
CA HIS A 349 2.77 -7.90 -11.87
C HIS A 349 3.72 -7.79 -10.68
N TYR A 350 3.50 -6.78 -9.85
CA TYR A 350 4.30 -6.53 -8.65
C TYR A 350 3.37 -6.38 -7.46
N ALA A 351 3.73 -7.04 -6.37
CA ALA A 351 3.08 -6.89 -5.09
C ALA A 351 4.13 -6.64 -4.01
N VAL A 352 3.77 -5.78 -3.05
CA VAL A 352 4.63 -5.43 -1.92
C VAL A 352 3.92 -5.81 -0.65
N PHE A 353 4.59 -6.64 0.16
CA PHE A 353 4.09 -7.09 1.45
C PHE A 353 4.96 -6.51 2.56
N ASN A 354 4.36 -5.70 3.44
CA ASN A 354 5.08 -5.15 4.57
C ASN A 354 5.31 -6.23 5.64
N THR A 355 6.52 -6.29 6.16
CA THR A 355 6.97 -7.24 7.19
C THR A 355 7.55 -6.48 8.37
N PRO A 356 6.69 -5.86 9.20
CA PRO A 356 7.16 -5.15 10.38
C PRO A 356 7.88 -6.14 11.31
N GLY A 357 9.10 -5.80 11.73
CA GLY A 357 9.89 -6.62 12.66
C GLY A 357 11.01 -7.46 12.03
N PHE A 358 11.05 -7.68 10.71
CA PHE A 358 12.04 -8.60 10.11
C PHE A 358 13.31 -7.90 9.66
N ASN A 359 13.68 -6.84 10.37
CA ASN A 359 14.87 -6.04 10.09
C ASN A 359 15.69 -5.88 11.36
N LEU A 360 16.98 -5.55 11.16
CA LEU A 360 17.95 -5.45 12.23
C LEU A 360 17.50 -4.50 13.35
N GLU A 361 17.09 -3.29 12.97
CA GLU A 361 16.75 -2.24 13.93
C GLU A 361 15.55 -2.63 14.79
N THR A 362 14.47 -3.11 14.18
CA THR A 362 13.25 -3.46 14.92
C THR A 362 13.46 -4.65 15.85
N ALA A 363 14.26 -5.64 15.47
CA ALA A 363 14.57 -6.78 16.33
C ALA A 363 15.38 -6.34 17.57
N PHE A 364 16.44 -5.54 17.37
CA PHE A 364 17.24 -5.01 18.47
C PHE A 364 16.47 -4.04 19.37
N GLU A 365 15.63 -3.19 18.78
CA GLU A 365 14.70 -2.31 19.52
C GLU A 365 13.74 -3.13 20.38
N GLU A 366 13.16 -4.23 19.88
CA GLU A 366 12.22 -5.01 20.67
C GLU A 366 12.89 -5.77 21.82
N ILE A 367 14.00 -6.48 21.54
CA ILE A 367 14.68 -7.34 22.53
C ILE A 367 15.31 -6.53 23.65
N SER A 368 15.85 -5.34 23.34
CA SER A 368 16.46 -4.47 24.34
C SER A 368 15.50 -3.85 25.34
N LYS A 369 14.18 -3.96 25.12
CA LYS A 369 13.17 -3.53 26.11
C LYS A 369 13.24 -4.35 27.40
N LYS A 370 13.68 -5.62 27.33
CA LYS A 370 13.80 -6.49 28.50
C LYS A 370 15.24 -6.67 28.98
N ASP A 371 16.19 -6.73 28.06
CA ASP A 371 17.61 -6.92 28.39
C ASP A 371 18.51 -6.03 27.52
N PHE A 372 18.82 -4.85 28.06
CA PHE A 372 19.68 -3.88 27.40
C PHE A 372 21.13 -4.39 27.25
N GLU A 373 21.69 -4.99 28.31
CA GLU A 373 23.10 -5.37 28.35
C GLU A 373 23.39 -6.51 27.37
N LEU A 374 22.54 -7.53 27.35
CA LEU A 374 22.72 -8.66 26.46
C LEU A 374 22.42 -8.29 25.00
N SER A 375 21.45 -7.40 24.76
CA SER A 375 21.24 -6.84 23.43
C SER A 375 22.46 -6.06 22.93
N LEU A 376 23.07 -5.24 23.80
CA LEU A 376 24.28 -4.50 23.47
C LEU A 376 25.47 -5.43 23.19
N SER A 377 25.63 -6.48 23.99
CA SER A 377 26.64 -7.53 23.76
C SER A 377 26.44 -8.22 22.40
N ASN A 378 25.19 -8.56 22.05
CA ASN A 378 24.88 -9.13 20.72
C ASN A 378 25.18 -8.14 19.58
N ALA A 379 24.83 -6.86 19.74
CA ALA A 379 25.14 -5.85 18.74
C ALA A 379 26.65 -5.73 18.49
N GLN A 380 27.47 -5.87 19.54
CA GLN A 380 28.94 -5.83 19.41
C GLN A 380 29.52 -6.97 18.54
N ASN A 381 28.79 -8.08 18.40
CA ASN A 381 29.19 -9.23 17.58
C ASN A 381 28.92 -9.05 16.08
N LEU A 382 28.23 -7.98 15.66
CA LEU A 382 28.13 -7.63 14.24
C LEU A 382 29.51 -7.17 13.73
N GLN A 383 30.02 -7.81 12.68
CA GLN A 383 31.35 -7.51 12.13
C GLN A 383 31.36 -6.18 11.39
N ASP A 384 30.31 -5.92 10.60
CA ASP A 384 30.14 -4.65 9.91
C ASP A 384 29.93 -3.50 10.91
N LYS A 385 30.70 -2.43 10.75
CA LYS A 385 30.66 -1.27 11.66
C LYS A 385 29.34 -0.50 11.54
N TYR A 386 28.80 -0.37 10.33
CA TYR A 386 27.56 0.33 10.08
C TYR A 386 26.38 -0.41 10.72
N PHE A 387 26.27 -1.73 10.51
CA PHE A 387 25.21 -2.55 11.12
C PHE A 387 25.28 -2.51 12.65
N ARG A 388 26.49 -2.64 13.21
CA ARG A 388 26.71 -2.50 14.65
C ARG A 388 26.25 -1.16 15.20
N THR A 389 26.58 -0.06 14.50
CA THR A 389 26.13 1.28 14.91
C THR A 389 24.61 1.40 14.89
N LEU A 390 23.93 0.90 13.85
CA LEU A 390 22.47 0.94 13.79
C LEU A 390 21.81 0.09 14.87
N ALA A 391 22.32 -1.11 15.14
CA ALA A 391 21.84 -1.95 16.24
C ALA A 391 21.97 -1.25 17.60
N VAL A 392 23.12 -0.60 17.87
CA VAL A 392 23.33 0.18 19.10
C VAL A 392 22.36 1.36 19.20
N LEU A 393 22.11 2.07 18.10
CA LEU A 393 21.13 3.18 18.07
C LEU A 393 19.71 2.68 18.35
N ALA A 394 19.31 1.56 17.75
CA ALA A 394 18.02 0.93 17.99
C ALA A 394 17.84 0.53 19.46
N ILE A 395 18.89 -0.03 20.08
CA ILE A 395 18.91 -0.34 21.51
C ILE A 395 18.76 0.92 22.36
N ALA A 396 19.53 1.98 22.05
CA ALA A 396 19.54 3.22 22.81
C ALA A 396 18.23 4.00 22.74
N LYS A 397 17.44 3.81 21.67
CA LYS A 397 16.12 4.44 21.49
C LYS A 397 15.19 4.15 22.68
N ASN A 398 15.21 2.92 23.21
CA ASN A 398 14.43 2.55 24.40
C ASN A 398 14.84 3.34 25.65
N CYS A 399 16.11 3.71 25.79
CA CYS A 399 16.56 4.51 26.93
C CYS A 399 16.06 5.95 26.86
N VAL A 400 15.93 6.52 25.66
CA VAL A 400 15.45 7.88 25.44
C VAL A 400 13.92 7.94 25.61
N GLU A 401 13.19 6.97 25.07
CA GLU A 401 11.73 6.94 25.12
C GLU A 401 11.18 6.64 26.51
N ASN A 402 11.91 5.86 27.32
CA ASN A 402 11.53 5.53 28.71
C ASN A 402 12.02 6.54 29.74
N GLN A 403 12.64 7.67 29.34
CA GLN A 403 12.92 8.73 30.31
C GLN A 403 11.60 9.31 30.82
N PRO A 404 11.41 9.45 32.14
CA PRO A 404 10.23 10.12 32.67
C PRO A 404 10.19 11.52 32.07
N LYS A 405 9.14 11.83 31.30
CA LYS A 405 8.89 13.19 30.81
C LYS A 405 8.81 14.07 32.06
N ASN A 406 9.90 14.78 32.36
CA ASN A 406 9.93 15.74 33.44
C ASN A 406 8.77 16.70 33.18
N LYS A 407 7.69 16.57 33.97
CA LYS A 407 6.65 17.58 34.06
C LYS A 407 7.38 18.84 34.48
N ILE A 408 7.59 19.75 33.53
CA ILE A 408 7.99 21.11 33.84
C ILE A 408 6.80 21.68 34.61
N GLU A 409 6.82 21.53 35.94
CA GLU A 409 5.93 22.23 36.83
C GLU A 409 6.20 23.71 36.64
N ASN A 410 5.32 24.37 35.89
CA ASN A 410 5.21 25.82 35.88
C ASN A 410 4.87 26.28 37.30
N LYS A 411 5.90 26.50 38.12
CA LYS A 411 5.79 27.32 39.33
C LYS A 411 5.43 28.73 38.89
N LYS A 412 4.12 29.00 38.79
CA LYS A 412 3.59 30.36 38.80
C LYS A 412 4.08 31.03 40.07
N SER A 413 5.05 31.92 39.90
CA SER A 413 5.43 32.92 40.90
C SER A 413 4.19 33.75 41.24
N THR A 414 3.54 33.45 42.35
CA THR A 414 2.63 34.37 43.02
C THR A 414 3.47 35.31 43.88
N ASN A 415 4.01 36.36 43.27
CA ASN A 415 4.39 37.56 44.01
C ASN A 415 3.11 38.27 44.45
N LYS A 416 2.70 38.03 45.71
CA LYS A 416 1.81 38.97 46.43
C LYS A 416 2.68 40.06 47.08
N PRO A 417 2.40 41.35 46.86
CA PRO A 417 3.05 42.40 47.64
C PRO A 417 2.48 42.39 49.06
N LYS A 418 3.37 42.50 50.07
CA LYS A 418 2.99 42.78 51.45
C LYS A 418 2.52 44.24 51.55
N GLN A 419 1.34 44.45 52.13
CA GLN A 419 0.98 45.68 52.85
C GLN A 419 1.30 45.48 54.33
#